data_AF-A0A920C2Z6-F1
#
_entry.id   AF-A0A920C2Z6-F1
#
_cell.length_a   1.000
_cell.length_b   1.000
_cell.length_c   1.000
_cell.angle_alpha   90.00
_cell.angle_beta   90.00
_cell.angle_gamma   90.00
#
_symmetry.space_group_name_H-M   'P 1'
#
loop_
_entity.id
_entity.type
_entity.pdbx_description
1 polymer ?
#
loop_
_entity_poly.entity_id
_entity_poly.type
_entity_poly.pdbx_seq_one_letter_code
_entity_poly.pdbx_strand_id
1 'polypeptide(L)'
;MFLDFIYSDDPMEMELYLRNGGLSTLETYVGYEHFQYGPTKENLHAAKQFITENEKEHVEFLSNLPYYYETENHLFIHAGFDPSLSDWKQTPDYDKIWIRHEFLGFDHNYDFTVVHGHSPTQYIRGNNDNSVFFGNKKIGIDGACAYGGRLNCLVISEDSYTTTYINHGEG
;
A
#
# COMPACT_ATOMS: atom_id res chain seq x y z
N MET A 1 4.80 1.71 7.56
CA MET A 1 6.11 1.74 6.87
C MET A 1 6.75 3.12 6.89
N PHE A 2 6.12 4.16 6.32
CA PHE A 2 6.64 5.54 6.40
C PHE A 2 6.56 6.09 7.83
N LEU A 3 5.39 6.00 8.47
CA LEU A 3 5.23 6.48 9.86
C LEU A 3 6.08 5.68 10.84
N ASP A 4 6.17 4.36 10.67
CA ASP A 4 7.10 3.52 11.44
C ASP A 4 8.55 4.04 11.28
N PHE A 5 8.99 4.31 10.05
CA PHE A 5 10.30 4.94 9.82
C PHE A 5 10.45 6.30 10.53
N ILE A 6 9.43 7.16 10.48
CA ILE A 6 9.46 8.49 11.10
C ILE A 6 9.55 8.40 12.63
N TYR A 7 8.83 7.48 13.26
CA TYR A 7 8.69 7.42 14.72
C TYR A 7 9.57 6.39 15.42
N SER A 8 10.14 5.44 14.68
CA SER A 8 10.94 4.35 15.24
C SER A 8 12.40 4.47 14.88
N ASP A 9 13.25 4.09 15.82
CA ASP A 9 14.69 3.90 15.61
C ASP A 9 15.08 2.42 15.48
N ASP A 10 14.12 1.52 15.26
CA ASP A 10 14.38 0.11 14.98
C ASP A 10 15.11 -0.05 13.63
N PRO A 11 16.34 -0.63 13.61
CA PRO A 11 17.07 -0.88 12.38
C PRO A 11 16.30 -1.75 11.36
N MET A 12 15.48 -2.68 11.82
CA MET A 12 14.71 -3.57 10.96
C MET A 12 13.60 -2.80 10.22
N GLU A 13 12.92 -1.88 10.89
CA GLU A 13 11.89 -1.04 10.27
C GLU A 13 12.51 -0.05 9.27
N MET A 14 13.69 0.49 9.59
CA MET A 14 14.45 1.31 8.64
C MET A 14 14.87 0.51 7.40
N GLU A 15 15.40 -0.70 7.57
CA GLU A 15 15.77 -1.55 6.45
C GLU A 15 14.55 -1.90 5.59
N LEU A 16 13.43 -2.28 6.22
CA LEU A 16 12.18 -2.58 5.53
C LEU A 16 11.68 -1.37 4.74
N TYR A 17 11.71 -0.16 5.31
CA TYR A 17 11.29 1.04 4.61
C TYR A 17 12.16 1.30 3.37
N LEU A 18 13.48 1.21 3.50
CA LEU A 18 14.42 1.41 2.39
C LEU A 18 14.24 0.36 1.29
N ARG A 19 14.06 -0.91 1.65
CA ARG A 19 13.86 -2.02 0.70
C ARG A 19 12.59 -1.89 -0.13
N ASN A 20 11.60 -1.13 0.35
CA ASN A 20 10.33 -0.88 -0.33
C ASN A 20 10.30 0.49 -1.03
N GLY A 21 11.46 1.02 -1.43
CA GLY A 21 11.54 2.27 -2.19
C GLY A 21 11.52 3.54 -1.33
N GLY A 22 11.63 3.41 -0.01
CA GLY A 22 11.59 4.54 0.91
C GLY A 22 12.64 5.62 0.61
N LEU A 23 13.79 5.26 0.07
CA LEU A 23 14.83 6.23 -0.31
C LEU A 23 14.33 7.27 -1.31
N SER A 24 13.64 6.83 -2.38
CA SER A 24 13.06 7.74 -3.37
C SER A 24 12.07 8.72 -2.74
N THR A 25 11.26 8.25 -1.78
CA THR A 25 10.37 9.13 -1.03
C THR A 25 11.16 10.15 -0.21
N LEU A 26 12.21 9.75 0.51
CA LEU A 26 13.03 10.69 1.27
C LEU A 26 13.69 11.74 0.38
N GLU A 27 14.21 11.35 -0.78
CA GLU A 27 14.79 12.27 -1.77
C GLU A 27 13.81 13.36 -2.23
N THR A 28 12.49 13.07 -2.28
CA THR A 28 11.48 14.10 -2.61
C THR A 28 11.32 15.16 -1.51
N TYR A 29 11.67 14.84 -0.26
CA TYR A 29 11.59 15.77 0.86
C TYR A 29 12.88 16.56 1.07
N VAL A 30 14.04 15.89 1.03
CA VAL A 30 15.33 16.51 1.41
C VAL A 30 16.30 16.73 0.24
N GLY A 31 15.90 16.37 -0.97
CA GLY A 31 16.73 16.49 -2.17
C GLY A 31 17.64 15.27 -2.38
N TYR A 32 17.99 15.03 -3.65
CA TYR A 32 18.81 13.88 -4.07
C TYR A 32 20.24 13.98 -3.52
N GLU A 33 20.80 15.19 -3.50
CA GLU A 33 22.13 15.50 -2.98
C GLU A 33 22.34 15.07 -1.52
N HIS A 34 21.26 14.99 -0.72
CA HIS A 34 21.31 14.54 0.67
C HIS A 34 21.76 13.07 0.81
N PHE A 35 21.43 12.26 -0.20
CA PHE A 35 21.76 10.83 -0.27
C PHE A 35 22.72 10.48 -1.41
N GLN A 36 23.47 11.46 -1.95
CA GLN A 36 24.38 11.25 -3.09
C GLN A 36 25.44 10.15 -2.87
N TYR A 37 25.79 9.86 -1.61
CA TYR A 37 26.73 8.80 -1.22
C TYR A 37 26.04 7.60 -0.54
N GLY A 38 24.71 7.49 -0.70
CA GLY A 38 23.88 6.46 -0.10
C GLY A 38 23.31 6.84 1.28
N PRO A 39 22.36 6.05 1.80
CA PRO A 39 21.79 6.23 3.12
C PRO A 39 22.77 5.82 4.21
N THR A 40 23.06 6.73 5.15
CA THR A 40 23.76 6.49 6.40
C THR A 40 22.80 6.72 7.57
N LYS A 41 23.17 6.27 8.77
CA LYS A 41 22.34 6.51 9.96
C LYS A 41 22.13 8.01 10.21
N GLU A 42 23.18 8.80 10.01
CA GLU A 42 23.17 10.25 10.22
C GLU A 42 22.25 10.96 9.24
N ASN A 43 22.36 10.69 7.94
CA ASN A 43 21.53 11.38 6.95
C ASN A 43 20.08 10.90 6.97
N LEU A 44 19.80 9.64 7.32
CA LEU A 44 18.44 9.15 7.57
C LEU A 44 17.82 9.86 8.76
N HIS A 45 18.55 10.00 9.87
CA HIS A 45 18.07 10.71 11.04
C HIS A 45 17.81 12.20 10.74
N ALA A 46 18.71 12.85 10.01
CA ALA A 46 18.51 14.24 9.57
C ALA A 46 17.27 14.38 8.66
N ALA A 47 17.01 13.40 7.79
CA ALA A 47 15.82 13.41 6.95
C ALA A 47 14.53 13.24 7.77
N LYS A 48 14.52 12.33 8.77
CA LYS A 48 13.39 12.20 9.70
C LYS A 48 13.10 13.52 10.40
N GLN A 49 14.14 14.18 10.94
CA GLN A 49 14.01 15.44 11.64
C GLN A 49 13.48 16.54 10.71
N PHE A 50 14.01 16.64 9.49
CA PHE A 50 13.53 17.61 8.52
C PHE A 50 12.04 17.44 8.22
N ILE A 51 11.60 16.20 7.96
CA ILE A 51 10.20 15.88 7.66
C ILE A 51 9.29 16.20 8.85
N THR A 52 9.66 15.82 10.07
CA THR A 52 8.82 16.09 11.26
C THR A 52 8.74 17.56 11.62
N GLU A 53 9.76 18.36 11.27
CA GLU A 53 9.78 19.80 11.55
C GLU A 53 9.08 20.63 10.47
N ASN A 54 9.27 20.28 9.20
CA ASN A 54 8.88 21.10 8.04
C ASN A 54 7.65 20.56 7.30
N GLU A 55 7.37 19.24 7.40
CA GLU A 55 6.35 18.55 6.60
C GLU A 55 5.25 17.95 7.50
N LYS A 56 4.92 18.68 8.58
CA LYS A 56 3.96 18.24 9.61
C LYS A 56 2.61 17.87 9.04
N GLU A 57 2.12 18.64 8.07
CA GLU A 57 0.81 18.40 7.44
C GLU A 57 0.78 17.03 6.73
N HIS A 58 1.88 16.62 6.09
CA HIS A 58 1.98 15.30 5.47
C HIS A 58 1.98 14.17 6.51
N VAL A 59 2.75 14.35 7.59
CA VAL A 59 2.82 13.37 8.69
C VAL A 59 1.47 13.23 9.38
N GLU A 60 0.80 14.35 9.69
CA GLU A 60 -0.52 14.39 10.30
C GLU A 60 -1.59 13.78 9.39
N PHE A 61 -1.58 14.12 8.10
CA PHE A 61 -2.48 13.52 7.12
C PHE A 61 -2.37 12.00 7.10
N LEU A 62 -1.15 11.48 6.95
CA LEU A 62 -0.90 10.04 6.90
C LEU A 62 -1.27 9.34 8.22
N SER A 63 -1.01 9.99 9.36
CA SER A 63 -1.32 9.43 10.69
C SER A 63 -2.81 9.31 10.97
N ASN A 64 -3.65 10.07 10.25
CA ASN A 64 -5.10 10.06 10.41
C ASN A 64 -5.82 9.21 9.34
N LEU A 65 -5.10 8.62 8.39
CA LEU A 65 -5.74 7.75 7.40
C LEU A 65 -6.24 6.46 8.06
N PRO A 66 -7.49 6.05 7.81
CA PRO A 66 -8.00 4.79 8.32
C PRO A 66 -7.35 3.62 7.58
N TYR A 67 -7.18 2.49 8.26
CA TYR A 67 -6.66 1.25 7.65
C TYR A 67 -7.61 0.64 6.61
N TYR A 68 -8.89 1.01 6.67
CA TYR A 68 -9.90 0.55 5.74
C TYR A 68 -11.04 1.57 5.64
N TYR A 69 -11.84 1.45 4.59
CA TYR A 69 -13.10 2.14 4.41
C TYR A 69 -14.18 1.13 4.02
N GLU A 70 -15.32 1.14 4.72
CA GLU A 70 -16.40 0.16 4.55
C GLU A 70 -17.68 0.86 4.10
N THR A 71 -18.32 0.29 3.08
CA THR A 71 -19.66 0.66 2.62
C THR A 71 -20.60 -0.53 2.82
N GLU A 72 -21.86 -0.41 2.40
CA GLU A 72 -22.81 -1.53 2.43
C GLU A 72 -22.34 -2.73 1.59
N ASN A 73 -21.70 -2.47 0.45
CA ASN A 73 -21.37 -3.49 -0.54
C ASN A 73 -19.87 -3.70 -0.74
N HIS A 74 -19.00 -2.85 -0.18
CA HIS A 74 -17.57 -2.88 -0.42
C HIS A 74 -16.73 -2.65 0.84
N LEU A 75 -15.59 -3.32 0.89
CA LEU A 75 -14.52 -3.04 1.82
C LEU A 75 -13.27 -2.61 1.03
N PHE A 76 -12.79 -1.40 1.27
CA PHE A 76 -11.53 -0.91 0.72
C PHE A 76 -10.44 -1.06 1.77
N ILE A 77 -9.41 -1.84 1.48
CA ILE A 77 -8.34 -2.16 2.43
C ILE A 77 -7.01 -2.31 1.67
N HIS A 78 -5.89 -1.94 2.29
CA HIS A 78 -4.61 -1.92 1.57
C HIS A 78 -4.20 -3.33 1.09
N ALA A 79 -4.14 -4.32 1.98
CA ALA A 79 -3.74 -5.67 1.64
C ALA A 79 -4.87 -6.69 1.74
N GLY A 80 -5.58 -6.72 2.86
CA GLY A 80 -6.64 -7.69 3.12
C GLY A 80 -6.94 -7.83 4.61
N PHE A 81 -7.62 -8.90 4.99
CA PHE A 81 -7.87 -9.27 6.39
C PHE A 81 -7.71 -10.77 6.59
N ASP A 82 -7.60 -11.23 7.84
CA ASP A 82 -7.54 -12.65 8.16
C ASP A 82 -8.95 -13.29 8.06
N PRO A 83 -9.20 -14.15 7.06
CA PRO A 83 -10.53 -14.74 6.86
C PRO A 83 -10.87 -15.83 7.89
N SER A 84 -9.91 -16.25 8.72
CA SER A 84 -10.14 -17.23 9.79
C SER A 84 -10.83 -16.63 11.03
N LEU A 85 -10.80 -15.30 11.17
CA LEU A 85 -11.44 -14.59 12.26
C LEU A 85 -12.95 -14.55 12.06
N SER A 86 -13.72 -14.74 13.15
CA SER A 86 -15.18 -14.58 13.12
C SER A 86 -15.60 -13.13 12.84
N ASP A 87 -14.78 -12.19 13.29
CA ASP A 87 -14.91 -10.76 13.03
C ASP A 87 -13.61 -10.26 12.42
N TRP A 88 -13.64 -10.01 11.11
CA TRP A 88 -12.48 -9.55 10.35
C TRP A 88 -11.89 -8.25 10.90
N LYS A 89 -12.68 -7.42 11.60
CA LYS A 89 -12.21 -6.14 12.17
C LYS A 89 -11.15 -6.34 13.25
N GLN A 90 -11.09 -7.54 13.83
CA GLN A 90 -10.06 -7.94 14.79
C GLN A 90 -8.72 -8.30 14.14
N THR A 91 -8.64 -8.27 12.80
CA THR A 91 -7.36 -8.37 12.10
C THR A 91 -6.41 -7.29 12.62
N PRO A 92 -5.18 -7.63 13.00
CA PRO A 92 -4.16 -6.66 13.40
C PRO A 92 -3.92 -5.62 12.30
N ASP A 93 -3.67 -4.37 12.68
CA ASP A 93 -3.40 -3.29 11.71
C ASP A 93 -2.20 -3.59 10.80
N TYR A 94 -1.20 -4.30 11.33
CA TYR A 94 -0.09 -4.83 10.56
C TYR A 94 -0.58 -5.72 9.40
N ASP A 95 -1.47 -6.67 9.67
CA ASP A 95 -2.00 -7.59 8.66
C ASP A 95 -2.90 -6.88 7.66
N LYS A 96 -3.65 -5.86 8.07
CA LYS A 96 -4.43 -5.00 7.14
C LYS A 96 -3.54 -4.36 6.06
N ILE A 97 -2.27 -4.14 6.37
CA ILE A 97 -1.25 -3.58 5.47
C ILE A 97 -0.38 -4.65 4.79
N TRP A 98 -0.18 -5.82 5.38
CA TRP A 98 0.86 -6.74 4.93
C TRP A 98 0.40 -8.16 4.57
N ILE A 99 -0.83 -8.53 4.90
CA ILE A 99 -1.32 -9.90 4.66
C ILE A 99 -1.34 -10.23 3.17
N ARG A 100 -0.99 -11.46 2.83
CA ARG A 100 -1.02 -11.95 1.44
C ARG A 100 -1.70 -13.29 1.35
N HIS A 101 -0.96 -14.36 1.61
CA HIS A 101 -1.37 -15.73 1.29
C HIS A 101 -2.68 -16.13 1.97
N GLU A 102 -2.85 -15.77 3.24
CA GLU A 102 -4.03 -16.06 4.05
C GLU A 102 -5.28 -15.39 3.49
N PHE A 103 -5.18 -14.12 3.06
CA PHE A 103 -6.30 -13.41 2.47
C PHE A 103 -6.59 -13.83 1.02
N LEU A 104 -5.53 -13.96 0.21
CA LEU A 104 -5.66 -14.27 -1.22
C LEU A 104 -6.05 -15.73 -1.46
N GLY A 105 -5.56 -16.65 -0.62
CA GLY A 105 -5.72 -18.09 -0.80
C GLY A 105 -7.05 -18.66 -0.30
N PHE A 106 -7.81 -17.91 0.51
CA PHE A 106 -9.04 -18.39 1.13
C PHE A 106 -10.22 -17.44 0.90
N ASP A 107 -11.37 -17.99 0.52
CA ASP A 107 -12.60 -17.22 0.41
C ASP A 107 -13.10 -16.74 1.78
N HIS A 108 -13.81 -15.61 1.80
CA HIS A 108 -14.49 -15.10 2.99
C HIS A 108 -16.00 -15.16 2.82
N ASN A 109 -16.72 -15.20 3.94
CA ASN A 109 -18.17 -15.38 3.95
C ASN A 109 -18.97 -14.07 4.08
N TYR A 110 -18.31 -12.91 4.13
CA TYR A 110 -18.98 -11.61 4.16
C TYR A 110 -19.67 -11.27 2.84
N ASP A 111 -20.74 -10.48 2.90
CA ASP A 111 -21.55 -10.10 1.74
C ASP A 111 -20.91 -9.01 0.87
N PHE A 112 -20.02 -8.20 1.44
CA PHE A 112 -19.28 -7.18 0.71
C PHE A 112 -18.20 -7.76 -0.21
N THR A 113 -17.82 -6.99 -1.22
CA THR A 113 -16.65 -7.24 -2.07
C THR A 113 -15.44 -6.46 -1.56
N VAL A 114 -14.29 -7.10 -1.44
CA VAL A 114 -13.05 -6.46 -0.98
C VAL A 114 -12.28 -5.88 -2.16
N VAL A 115 -12.02 -4.58 -2.15
CA VAL A 115 -11.11 -3.91 -3.08
C VAL A 115 -9.76 -3.71 -2.38
N HIS A 116 -8.70 -4.27 -2.97
CA HIS A 116 -7.39 -4.28 -2.33
C HIS A 116 -6.24 -3.99 -3.30
N GLY A 117 -5.13 -3.55 -2.74
CA GLY A 117 -3.84 -3.40 -3.42
C GLY A 117 -2.83 -4.39 -2.87
N HIS A 118 -1.60 -3.89 -2.63
CA HIS A 118 -0.46 -4.54 -1.98
C HIS A 118 0.17 -5.74 -2.71
N SER A 119 -0.67 -6.61 -3.26
CA SER A 119 -0.30 -7.76 -4.06
C SER A 119 -0.55 -7.45 -5.52
N PRO A 120 0.51 -7.23 -6.31
CA PRO A 120 0.39 -7.06 -7.74
C PRO A 120 -0.48 -8.12 -8.38
N THR A 121 -1.41 -7.66 -9.22
CA THR A 121 -2.39 -8.48 -9.94
C THR A 121 -1.73 -9.59 -10.77
N GLN A 122 -0.57 -9.33 -11.36
CA GLN A 122 0.25 -10.34 -12.04
C GLN A 122 0.64 -11.53 -11.13
N TYR A 123 0.93 -11.28 -9.84
CA TYR A 123 1.25 -12.33 -8.88
C TYR A 123 0.02 -13.10 -8.42
N ILE A 124 -1.12 -12.43 -8.29
CA ILE A 124 -2.40 -13.08 -8.00
C ILE A 124 -2.79 -14.02 -9.15
N ARG A 125 -2.60 -13.57 -10.40
CA ARG A 125 -2.93 -14.35 -11.60
C ARG A 125 -1.92 -15.44 -11.93
N GLY A 126 -0.65 -15.26 -11.53
CA GLY A 126 0.45 -16.12 -11.97
C GLY A 126 0.84 -15.92 -13.43
N ASN A 127 0.62 -14.72 -13.99
CA ASN A 127 0.97 -14.36 -15.37
C ASN A 127 1.34 -12.87 -15.46
N ASN A 128 1.74 -12.38 -16.64
CA ASN A 128 2.21 -10.99 -16.80
C ASN A 128 1.09 -9.94 -16.97
N ASP A 129 -0.16 -10.26 -16.64
CA ASP A 129 -1.26 -9.30 -16.74
C ASP A 129 -1.39 -8.44 -15.49
N ASN A 130 -1.09 -7.15 -15.64
CA ASN A 130 -1.20 -6.13 -14.59
C ASN A 130 -2.59 -5.46 -14.52
N SER A 131 -3.63 -6.02 -15.16
CA SER A 131 -4.99 -5.46 -15.16
C SER A 131 -5.65 -5.66 -13.81
N VAL A 132 -6.67 -4.85 -13.53
CA VAL A 132 -7.57 -5.09 -12.40
C VAL A 132 -8.00 -6.55 -12.39
N PHE A 133 -7.72 -7.22 -11.28
CA PHE A 133 -8.07 -8.61 -11.04
C PHE A 133 -9.47 -8.69 -10.44
N PHE A 134 -10.38 -9.40 -11.10
CA PHE A 134 -11.72 -9.69 -10.58
C PHE A 134 -11.77 -11.16 -10.15
N GLY A 135 -11.76 -11.39 -8.84
CA GLY A 135 -11.89 -12.71 -8.22
C GLY A 135 -13.24 -12.89 -7.52
N ASN A 136 -13.34 -13.96 -6.72
CA ASN A 136 -14.52 -14.20 -5.89
C ASN A 136 -14.55 -13.22 -4.71
N LYS A 137 -15.46 -12.23 -4.76
CA LYS A 137 -15.59 -11.15 -3.76
C LYS A 137 -14.29 -10.40 -3.44
N LYS A 138 -13.29 -10.46 -4.32
CA LYS A 138 -12.00 -9.76 -4.20
C LYS A 138 -11.64 -9.09 -5.52
N ILE A 139 -11.34 -7.80 -5.47
CA ILE A 139 -10.90 -7.01 -6.61
C ILE A 139 -9.52 -6.44 -6.31
N GLY A 140 -8.51 -6.93 -7.03
CA GLY A 140 -7.13 -6.44 -6.92
C GLY A 140 -6.88 -5.31 -7.91
N ILE A 141 -6.43 -4.15 -7.42
CA ILE A 141 -6.16 -2.98 -8.27
C ILE A 141 -4.66 -2.66 -8.42
N ASP A 142 -3.77 -3.36 -7.69
CA ASP A 142 -2.33 -3.15 -7.79
C ASP A 142 -1.78 -3.66 -9.13
N GLY A 143 -1.49 -2.73 -10.04
CA GLY A 143 -0.93 -3.04 -11.36
C GLY A 143 0.60 -3.01 -11.41
N ALA A 144 1.30 -3.07 -10.28
CA ALA A 144 2.77 -2.98 -10.20
C ALA A 144 3.36 -1.73 -10.89
N CYS A 145 2.67 -0.59 -10.81
CA CYS A 145 3.11 0.66 -11.47
C CYS A 145 4.55 1.03 -11.11
N ALA A 146 4.94 0.91 -9.83
CA ALA A 146 6.30 1.17 -9.34
C ALA A 146 7.39 0.26 -9.95
N TYR A 147 6.99 -0.83 -10.62
CA TYR A 147 7.89 -1.80 -11.25
C TYR A 147 7.72 -1.85 -12.77
N GLY A 148 7.20 -0.77 -13.38
CA GLY A 148 7.00 -0.67 -14.83
C GLY A 148 5.68 -1.25 -15.34
N GLY A 149 4.75 -1.59 -14.44
CA GLY A 149 3.40 -1.99 -14.79
C GLY A 149 2.50 -0.79 -15.10
N ARG A 150 1.28 -0.80 -14.55
CA ARG A 150 0.29 0.27 -14.75
C ARG A 150 -0.35 0.72 -13.45
N LEU A 151 -0.79 1.97 -13.42
CA LEU A 151 -1.65 2.49 -12.37
C LEU A 151 -3.10 2.24 -12.78
N ASN A 152 -3.74 1.26 -12.16
CA ASN A 152 -5.16 0.97 -12.41
C ASN A 152 -6.05 1.88 -11.57
N CYS A 153 -7.24 2.16 -12.10
CA CYS A 153 -8.34 2.78 -11.39
C CYS A 153 -9.60 1.95 -11.64
N LEU A 154 -10.25 1.54 -10.55
CA LEU A 154 -11.56 0.88 -10.56
C LEU A 154 -12.63 1.95 -10.32
N VAL A 155 -13.59 2.04 -11.25
CA VAL A 155 -14.77 2.90 -11.12
C VAL A 155 -15.96 2.02 -10.78
N ILE A 156 -16.57 2.30 -9.63
CA ILE A 156 -17.71 1.56 -9.10
C ILE A 156 -18.96 2.40 -9.31
N SER A 157 -19.94 1.83 -10.01
CA SER A 157 -21.30 2.38 -10.18
C SER A 157 -22.31 1.42 -9.55
N GLU A 158 -23.58 1.84 -9.42
CA GLU A 158 -24.63 1.03 -8.77
C GLU A 158 -24.71 -0.40 -9.34
N ASP A 159 -24.65 -0.55 -10.67
CA ASP A 159 -24.86 -1.84 -11.34
C ASP A 159 -23.60 -2.39 -12.04
N SER A 160 -22.44 -1.72 -11.95
CA SER A 160 -21.27 -2.14 -12.75
C SER A 160 -19.92 -1.69 -12.21
N TYR A 161 -18.90 -2.41 -12.66
CA TYR A 161 -17.50 -2.03 -12.55
C TYR A 161 -16.94 -1.66 -13.92
N THR A 162 -16.25 -0.53 -13.98
CA THR A 162 -15.43 -0.17 -15.14
C THR A 162 -14.00 0.11 -14.69
N THR A 163 -13.04 0.07 -15.62
CA THR A 163 -11.62 0.24 -15.30
C THR A 163 -10.97 1.19 -16.27
N THR A 164 -10.04 1.99 -15.77
CA THR A 164 -9.13 2.84 -16.55
C THR A 164 -7.72 2.69 -16.01
N TYR A 165 -6.70 3.02 -16.80
CA TYR A 165 -5.31 2.91 -16.38
C TYR A 165 -4.39 3.86 -17.16
N ILE A 166 -3.23 4.14 -16.58
CA ILE A 166 -2.07 4.73 -17.25
C ILE A 166 -0.86 3.81 -17.10
N ASN A 167 -0.03 3.67 -18.12
CA ASN A 167 1.20 2.88 -17.98
C ASN A 167 2.28 3.70 -17.28
N HIS A 168 3.22 3.01 -16.63
CA HIS A 168 4.36 3.68 -16.02
C HIS A 168 5.13 4.52 -17.06
N GLY A 169 5.36 5.80 -16.74
CA GLY A 169 6.07 6.74 -17.62
C GLY A 169 5.19 7.45 -18.64
N GLU A 170 3.87 7.19 -18.67
CA GLU A 170 2.90 7.96 -19.44
C GLU A 170 2.20 8.97 -18.50
N GLY A 171 2.66 10.22 -18.49
CA GLY A 171 2.14 11.31 -17.65
C GLY A 171 2.67 12.68 -18.05
#